data_AF-A0A814FE43-F1
#
_entry.id   AF-A0A814FE43-F1
#
_cell.length_a   1.000
_cell.length_b   1.000
_cell.length_c   1.000
_cell.angle_alpha   90.00
_cell.angle_beta   90.00
_cell.angle_gamma   90.00
#
_symmetry.space_group_name_H-M   'P 1'
#
loop_
_entity.id
_entity.type
_entity.pdbx_description
1 polymer ?
#
loop_
_entity_poly.entity_id
_entity_poly.type
_entity_poly.pdbx_seq_one_letter_code
_entity_poly.pdbx_strand_id
1 'polypeptide(L)'
;MYESNDSSDDNDESLSKQVLPTSDDANGPIDLNKMPTTGEEYLRQVRFQASQLPDFQTATQRKKRNTTSSTSKNHAWHKLFPSTTANTTTTSDIPIKHIVSIDWQNEQCKLFSDVRNDFFQMRDRLRIANKKYKNAKLKTANNYWKFCFGDDIPFQSPLPSLEIDDQQQTQNSLPTMTKMITLTQPQLHDLLQHEIDWLKQCGCSIHLALYTFATLVAIEKPINEDVMYTIRQTCLAWKQTRMRLINPNDNEKPVDDSLIKSCDVFVCIIGRYFGQFDLADTSD
;
A
#
# COMPACT_ATOMS: atom_id res chain seq x y z
N MET A 1 46.47 -43.36 4.24
CA MET A 1 45.42 -43.92 3.36
C MET A 1 44.11 -43.33 3.82
N TYR A 2 43.30 -42.88 2.88
CA TYR A 2 42.26 -41.84 2.98
C TYR A 2 41.23 -42.01 4.11
N GLU A 3 41.16 -41.01 4.98
CA GLU A 3 39.94 -40.64 5.71
C GLU A 3 39.02 -39.94 4.71
N SER A 4 37.85 -40.54 4.43
CA SER A 4 36.82 -39.91 3.62
C SER A 4 35.94 -39.08 4.56
N ASN A 5 36.11 -37.77 4.51
CA ASN A 5 35.13 -36.80 4.99
C ASN A 5 33.89 -36.90 4.11
N ASP A 6 32.83 -37.53 4.61
CA ASP A 6 31.51 -37.41 3.98
C ASP A 6 30.77 -36.23 4.63
N SER A 7 30.84 -35.11 3.92
CA SER A 7 30.10 -33.89 4.16
C SER A 7 28.73 -34.06 3.52
N SER A 8 27.73 -34.51 4.30
CA SER A 8 26.32 -34.44 3.85
C SER A 8 25.63 -33.27 4.53
N ASP A 9 25.44 -32.25 3.71
CA ASP A 9 24.72 -31.01 3.91
C ASP A 9 23.21 -31.31 4.01
N ASP A 10 22.68 -31.44 5.23
CA ASP A 10 21.24 -31.62 5.50
C ASP A 10 20.49 -30.27 5.34
N ASN A 11 20.41 -29.79 4.11
CA ASN A 11 19.32 -28.91 3.68
C ASN A 11 18.13 -29.81 3.36
N ASP A 12 17.10 -29.87 4.21
CA ASP A 12 15.74 -30.23 3.77
C ASP A 12 14.67 -29.88 4.84
N GLU A 13 14.08 -28.71 4.67
CA GLU A 13 12.81 -28.29 5.27
C GLU A 13 11.65 -29.10 4.64
N SER A 14 11.66 -30.41 4.83
CA SER A 14 10.61 -31.30 4.33
C SER A 14 9.37 -31.24 5.23
N LEU A 15 8.20 -30.99 4.62
CA LEU A 15 6.88 -30.94 5.28
C LEU A 15 6.54 -32.25 6.03
N SER A 16 7.20 -33.36 5.69
CA SER A 16 7.06 -34.64 6.38
C SER A 16 8.43 -35.32 6.51
N LYS A 17 9.08 -35.14 7.66
CA LYS A 17 10.36 -35.78 7.97
C LYS A 17 10.14 -37.21 8.49
N GLN A 18 10.93 -38.16 8.01
CA GLN A 18 10.98 -39.52 8.55
C GLN A 18 11.50 -39.48 10.01
N VAL A 19 10.71 -39.99 10.95
CA VAL A 19 11.07 -40.01 12.38
C VAL A 19 11.52 -41.39 12.87
N LEU A 20 11.13 -42.46 12.17
CA LEU A 20 11.50 -43.83 12.51
C LEU A 20 12.49 -44.38 11.47
N PRO A 21 13.65 -44.91 11.89
CA PRO A 21 14.59 -45.52 10.97
C PRO A 21 13.99 -46.81 10.39
N THR A 22 14.21 -47.02 9.11
CA THR A 22 13.78 -48.22 8.38
C THR A 22 14.86 -48.54 7.36
N SER A 23 15.43 -49.75 7.42
CA SER A 23 16.34 -50.21 6.38
C SER A 23 15.55 -50.63 5.14
N ASP A 24 15.74 -49.95 4.01
CA ASP A 24 15.12 -50.34 2.75
C ASP A 24 15.87 -51.53 2.09
N ASP A 25 17.11 -51.82 2.54
CA ASP A 25 18.02 -52.81 1.96
C ASP A 25 18.09 -54.17 2.68
N ALA A 26 17.40 -54.35 3.81
CA ALA A 26 17.46 -55.59 4.60
C ALA A 26 16.17 -56.44 4.44
N ASN A 27 16.37 -57.69 4.00
CA ASN A 27 15.40 -58.79 3.92
C ASN A 27 14.37 -58.76 2.77
N GLY A 28 14.72 -59.44 1.66
CA GLY A 28 13.84 -60.32 0.89
C GLY A 28 12.54 -59.74 0.31
N PRO A 29 11.76 -60.55 -0.43
CA PRO A 29 10.44 -60.11 -0.91
C PRO A 29 9.51 -59.84 0.28
N ILE A 30 8.88 -58.65 0.31
CA ILE A 30 7.90 -58.25 1.34
C ILE A 30 6.62 -59.05 1.11
N ASP A 31 6.31 -59.99 2.01
CA ASP A 31 5.05 -60.75 1.99
C ASP A 31 3.99 -60.04 2.83
N LEU A 32 2.98 -59.49 2.17
CA LEU A 32 1.86 -58.80 2.80
C LEU A 32 0.94 -59.72 3.62
N ASN A 33 1.01 -61.04 3.44
CA ASN A 33 0.12 -62.00 4.09
C ASN A 33 0.68 -62.56 5.40
N LYS A 34 1.96 -62.32 5.69
CA LYS A 34 2.60 -62.75 6.93
C LYS A 34 2.46 -61.67 7.98
N MET A 35 2.16 -62.06 9.22
CA MET A 35 2.15 -61.10 10.33
C MET A 35 3.58 -60.63 10.63
N PRO A 36 3.84 -59.31 10.68
CA PRO A 36 5.15 -58.80 11.02
C PRO A 36 5.47 -59.13 12.48
N THR A 37 6.68 -59.65 12.70
CA THR A 37 7.16 -60.08 14.03
C THR A 37 8.02 -59.02 14.70
N THR A 38 8.46 -58.01 13.95
CA THR A 38 9.30 -56.90 14.41
C THR A 38 8.73 -55.55 13.97
N GLY A 39 9.05 -54.47 14.71
CA GLY A 39 8.60 -53.12 14.38
C GLY A 39 9.16 -52.59 13.05
N GLU A 40 10.37 -53.00 12.69
CA GLU A 40 10.99 -52.63 11.40
C GLU A 40 10.32 -53.33 10.21
N GLU A 41 10.02 -54.63 10.34
CA GLU A 41 9.27 -55.40 9.34
C GLU A 41 7.88 -54.79 9.10
N TYR A 42 7.23 -54.34 10.17
CA TYR A 42 5.95 -53.62 10.08
C TYR A 42 6.09 -52.29 9.31
N LEU A 43 7.07 -51.45 9.64
CA LEU A 43 7.24 -50.15 8.97
C LEU A 43 7.57 -50.30 7.47
N ARG A 44 8.35 -51.31 7.09
CA ARG A 44 8.57 -51.66 5.68
C ARG A 44 7.27 -52.06 4.98
N GLN A 45 6.46 -52.90 5.62
CA GLN A 45 5.17 -53.33 5.09
C GLN A 45 4.22 -52.13 4.88
N VAL A 46 4.20 -51.19 5.82
CA VAL A 46 3.39 -49.96 5.74
C VAL A 46 3.88 -49.04 4.62
N ARG A 47 5.20 -48.85 4.47
CA ARG A 47 5.78 -48.06 3.36
C ARG A 47 5.44 -48.64 2.00
N PHE A 48 5.61 -49.95 1.86
CA PHE A 48 5.26 -50.67 0.65
C PHE A 48 3.75 -50.59 0.39
N GLN A 49 2.89 -50.79 1.39
CA GLN A 49 1.45 -50.64 1.21
C GLN A 49 1.06 -49.21 0.81
N ALA A 50 1.67 -48.20 1.42
CA ALA A 50 1.46 -46.80 1.10
C ALA A 50 1.94 -46.44 -0.32
N SER A 51 3.04 -47.01 -0.80
CA SER A 51 3.51 -46.81 -2.17
C SER A 51 2.57 -47.42 -3.22
N GLN A 52 1.75 -48.41 -2.84
CA GLN A 52 0.70 -48.97 -3.70
C GLN A 52 -0.59 -48.14 -3.69
N LEU A 53 -0.75 -47.19 -2.75
CA LEU A 53 -1.91 -46.30 -2.69
C LEU A 53 -1.67 -45.07 -3.58
N PRO A 54 -2.73 -44.46 -4.12
CA PRO A 54 -2.60 -43.21 -4.86
C PRO A 54 -2.19 -42.07 -3.90
N ASP A 55 -1.23 -41.24 -4.35
CA ASP A 55 -0.67 -40.13 -3.57
C ASP A 55 -1.74 -39.09 -3.16
N PHE A 56 -2.71 -38.85 -4.03
CA PHE A 56 -3.91 -38.11 -3.69
C PHE A 56 -5.15 -38.84 -4.20
N GLN A 57 -6.21 -38.79 -3.39
CA GLN A 57 -7.50 -39.33 -3.76
C GLN A 57 -8.58 -38.28 -3.56
N THR A 58 -9.27 -37.91 -4.65
CA THR A 58 -10.40 -36.98 -4.58
C THR A 58 -11.71 -37.75 -4.45
N ALA A 59 -12.37 -37.64 -3.30
CA ALA A 59 -13.69 -38.23 -3.11
C ALA A 59 -14.77 -37.28 -3.64
N THR A 60 -15.51 -37.70 -4.67
CA THR A 60 -16.71 -36.96 -5.09
C THR A 60 -17.82 -37.19 -4.05
N GLN A 61 -18.11 -36.17 -3.26
CA GLN A 61 -19.23 -36.18 -2.32
C GLN A 61 -20.54 -36.37 -3.11
N ARG A 62 -21.16 -37.55 -2.99
CA ARG A 62 -22.53 -37.76 -3.47
C ARG A 62 -23.40 -36.77 -2.71
N LYS A 63 -23.99 -35.79 -3.41
CA LYS A 63 -24.86 -34.75 -2.85
C LYS A 63 -26.06 -35.38 -2.11
N LYS A 64 -25.88 -35.83 -0.87
CA LYS A 64 -26.99 -35.91 0.08
C LYS A 64 -27.33 -34.46 0.36
N ARG A 65 -28.52 -34.08 -0.07
CA ARG A 65 -29.07 -32.73 0.02
C ARG A 65 -29.37 -32.39 1.48
N ASN A 66 -28.34 -32.37 2.32
CA ASN A 66 -28.36 -31.65 3.58
C ASN A 66 -27.84 -30.27 3.24
N THR A 67 -28.78 -29.39 2.91
CA THR A 67 -28.58 -27.96 2.95
C THR A 67 -28.26 -27.58 4.39
N THR A 68 -27.02 -27.80 4.84
CA THR A 68 -26.45 -26.88 5.81
C THR A 68 -26.53 -25.53 5.12
N SER A 69 -27.24 -24.61 5.76
CA SER A 69 -27.50 -23.26 5.29
C SER A 69 -26.19 -22.50 5.17
N SER A 70 -25.41 -22.80 4.14
CA SER A 70 -24.47 -21.86 3.58
C SER A 70 -25.34 -20.74 3.03
N THR A 71 -25.46 -19.70 3.85
CA THR A 71 -25.75 -18.32 3.50
C THR A 71 -25.94 -18.13 2.01
N SER A 72 -27.17 -17.81 1.61
CA SER A 72 -27.61 -17.39 0.27
C SER A 72 -26.46 -17.19 -0.74
N LYS A 73 -26.51 -17.96 -1.82
CA LYS A 73 -25.58 -18.00 -2.98
C LYS A 73 -25.30 -16.66 -3.67
N ASN A 74 -25.73 -15.53 -3.11
CA ASN A 74 -25.58 -14.22 -3.73
C ASN A 74 -24.60 -13.26 -3.02
N HIS A 75 -24.09 -13.50 -1.79
CA HIS A 75 -23.30 -12.44 -1.10
C HIS A 75 -22.15 -12.86 -0.16
N ALA A 76 -21.63 -14.10 -0.20
CA ALA A 76 -20.62 -14.52 0.78
C ALA A 76 -19.18 -14.04 0.47
N TRP A 77 -18.78 -13.92 -0.80
CA TRP A 77 -17.41 -13.53 -1.16
C TRP A 77 -17.13 -12.03 -0.98
N HIS A 78 -18.16 -11.18 -0.98
CA HIS A 78 -18.04 -9.74 -0.68
C HIS A 78 -17.96 -9.42 0.83
N LYS A 79 -18.00 -10.43 1.71
CA LYS A 79 -18.03 -10.24 3.17
C LYS A 79 -16.79 -10.74 3.91
N LEU A 80 -15.73 -11.13 3.20
CA LEU A 80 -14.40 -11.34 3.78
C LEU A 80 -13.55 -10.05 3.73
N PHE A 81 -14.19 -8.91 3.99
CA PHE A 81 -13.63 -7.54 4.10
C PHE A 81 -13.45 -6.78 2.76
N PRO A 82 -13.66 -5.45 2.74
CA PRO A 82 -15.00 -4.88 2.63
C PRO A 82 -15.12 -3.90 1.46
N SER A 83 -16.35 -3.66 1.01
CA SER A 83 -16.70 -2.56 0.12
C SER A 83 -16.28 -1.21 0.71
N THR A 84 -15.14 -0.67 0.25
CA THR A 84 -14.93 0.78 0.10
C THR A 84 -15.29 1.22 -1.32
N THR A 85 -15.95 0.35 -2.08
CA THR A 85 -16.26 0.55 -3.50
C THR A 85 -17.62 1.15 -3.76
N ALA A 86 -18.41 1.48 -2.72
CA ALA A 86 -19.63 2.28 -2.93
C ALA A 86 -19.31 3.67 -3.54
N ASN A 87 -18.08 4.18 -3.35
CA ASN A 87 -17.65 5.49 -3.85
C ASN A 87 -16.27 5.48 -4.53
N THR A 88 -15.72 4.33 -4.96
CA THR A 88 -14.62 4.37 -5.93
C THR A 88 -15.22 4.82 -7.24
N THR A 89 -15.17 6.13 -7.49
CA THR A 89 -15.30 6.68 -8.84
C THR A 89 -14.30 5.92 -9.71
N THR A 90 -14.84 4.99 -10.48
CA THR A 90 -14.05 4.27 -11.46
C THR A 90 -13.62 5.28 -12.52
N THR A 91 -12.54 4.98 -13.25
CA THR A 91 -12.11 5.84 -14.37
C THR A 91 -13.26 6.13 -15.36
N SER A 92 -14.28 5.28 -15.40
CA SER A 92 -15.51 5.42 -16.17
C SER A 92 -16.40 6.61 -15.79
N ASP A 93 -16.23 7.23 -14.62
CA ASP A 93 -17.09 8.32 -14.15
C ASP A 93 -16.57 9.71 -14.54
N ILE A 94 -15.33 9.80 -15.05
CA ILE A 94 -14.68 11.08 -15.39
C ILE A 94 -14.98 11.41 -16.86
N PRO A 95 -15.45 12.63 -17.18
CA PRO A 95 -15.60 13.05 -18.57
C PRO A 95 -14.27 12.97 -19.31
N ILE A 96 -14.26 12.39 -20.51
CA ILE A 96 -13.06 12.10 -21.32
C ILE A 96 -12.14 13.33 -21.46
N LYS A 97 -12.71 14.54 -21.55
CA LYS A 97 -11.97 15.81 -21.62
C LYS A 97 -11.05 16.11 -20.43
N HIS A 98 -11.22 15.43 -19.29
CA HIS A 98 -10.42 15.58 -18.08
C HIS A 98 -9.51 14.38 -17.82
N ILE A 99 -9.44 13.41 -18.74
CA ILE A 99 -8.47 12.32 -18.67
C ILE A 99 -7.14 12.82 -19.24
N VAL A 100 -6.08 12.67 -18.46
CA VAL A 100 -4.76 13.13 -18.88
C VAL A 100 -4.02 12.06 -19.67
N SER A 101 -3.32 12.48 -20.74
CA SER A 101 -2.56 11.60 -21.63
C SER A 101 -1.47 10.80 -20.90
N ILE A 102 -1.15 9.62 -21.44
CA ILE A 102 -0.08 8.75 -20.95
C ILE A 102 1.28 9.45 -20.88
N ASP A 103 1.61 10.26 -21.89
CA ASP A 103 2.91 10.91 -22.01
C ASP A 103 3.10 11.97 -20.93
N TRP A 104 2.06 12.78 -20.69
CA TRP A 104 2.06 13.74 -19.59
C TRP A 104 2.17 13.02 -18.24
N GLN A 105 1.46 11.92 -18.03
CA GLN A 105 1.56 11.15 -16.79
C GLN A 105 3.01 10.66 -16.54
N ASN A 106 3.66 10.15 -17.59
CA ASN A 106 5.05 9.71 -17.52
C ASN A 106 6.01 10.88 -17.22
N GLU A 107 5.77 12.04 -17.84
CA GLU A 107 6.54 13.27 -17.57
C GLU A 107 6.40 13.71 -16.11
N GLN A 108 5.18 13.71 -15.56
CA GLN A 108 4.96 14.05 -14.14
C GLN A 108 5.66 13.07 -13.19
N CYS A 109 5.62 11.77 -13.47
CA CYS A 109 6.35 10.78 -12.67
C CYS A 109 7.86 11.00 -12.73
N LYS A 110 8.41 11.41 -13.88
CA LYS A 110 9.81 11.76 -14.02
C LYS A 110 10.16 12.99 -13.19
N LEU A 111 9.42 14.09 -13.34
CA LEU A 111 9.62 15.32 -12.56
C LEU A 111 9.52 15.06 -11.06
N PHE A 112 8.55 14.25 -10.63
CA PHE A 112 8.43 13.84 -9.24
C PHE A 112 9.65 13.05 -8.75
N SER A 113 10.16 12.13 -9.58
CA SER A 113 11.38 11.38 -9.26
C SER A 113 12.59 12.30 -9.10
N ASP A 114 12.73 13.32 -9.94
CA ASP A 114 13.83 14.28 -9.88
C ASP A 114 13.77 15.11 -8.59
N VAL A 115 12.61 15.68 -8.26
CA VAL A 115 12.40 16.44 -7.01
C VAL A 115 12.70 15.56 -5.79
N ARG A 116 12.31 14.29 -5.85
CA ARG A 116 12.51 13.33 -4.78
C ARG A 116 13.99 12.96 -4.62
N ASN A 117 14.72 12.80 -5.73
CA ASN A 117 16.16 12.59 -5.71
C ASN A 117 16.88 13.78 -5.06
N ASP A 118 16.50 15.00 -5.42
CA ASP A 118 17.07 16.22 -4.83
C ASP A 118 16.78 16.32 -3.33
N PHE A 119 15.54 16.00 -2.93
CA PHE A 119 15.14 15.98 -1.52
C PHE A 119 15.98 14.99 -0.70
N PHE A 120 16.13 13.75 -1.16
CA PHE A 120 16.91 12.73 -0.46
C PHE A 120 18.41 13.05 -0.49
N GLN A 121 18.93 13.57 -1.60
CA GLN A 121 20.32 14.02 -1.67
C GLN A 121 20.61 15.12 -0.66
N MET A 122 19.72 16.12 -0.52
CA MET A 122 19.87 17.16 0.50
C MET A 122 19.82 16.55 1.90
N ARG A 123 18.85 15.69 2.16
CA ARG A 123 18.69 15.03 3.46
C ARG A 123 19.93 14.23 3.86
N ASP A 124 20.53 13.51 2.93
CA ASP A 124 21.75 12.74 3.16
C ASP A 124 22.96 13.66 3.40
N ARG A 125 23.11 14.75 2.63
CA ARG A 125 24.14 15.78 2.89
C ARG A 125 24.02 16.34 4.31
N LEU A 126 22.80 16.62 4.74
CA LEU A 126 22.52 17.15 6.07
C LEU A 126 22.82 16.15 7.19
N ARG A 127 22.52 14.87 6.95
CA ARG A 127 22.89 13.77 7.84
C ARG A 127 24.41 13.63 7.96
N ILE A 128 25.15 13.68 6.86
CA ILE A 128 26.62 13.59 6.82
C ILE A 128 27.26 14.79 7.52
N ALA A 129 26.72 15.99 7.33
CA ALA A 129 27.18 17.21 7.98
C ALA A 129 26.99 17.19 9.52
N ASN A 130 26.40 16.12 10.08
CA ASN A 130 26.10 15.95 11.51
C ASN A 130 25.32 17.12 12.11
N LYS A 131 24.63 17.89 11.27
CA LYS A 131 23.81 19.02 11.69
C LYS A 131 22.56 18.42 12.31
N LYS A 132 22.53 18.36 13.65
CA LYS A 132 21.37 17.88 14.39
C LYS A 132 20.20 18.82 14.14
N TYR A 133 19.26 18.41 13.31
CA TYR A 133 17.96 19.05 13.23
C TYR A 133 17.11 18.55 14.38
N LYS A 134 16.43 19.48 15.06
CA LYS A 134 15.45 19.10 16.07
C LYS A 134 14.20 18.64 15.32
N ASN A 135 13.81 17.38 15.54
CA ASN A 135 12.56 16.86 14.99
C ASN A 135 11.39 17.73 15.45
N ALA A 136 10.41 17.91 14.57
CA ALA A 136 9.19 18.62 14.92
C ALA A 136 8.48 17.90 16.08
N LYS A 137 7.90 18.65 17.01
CA LYS A 137 7.15 18.10 18.14
C LYS A 137 5.66 18.05 17.82
N LEU A 138 5.29 17.15 16.92
CA LEU A 138 3.91 16.95 16.49
C LEU A 138 3.33 15.75 17.27
N LYS A 139 2.27 16.00 18.05
CA LYS A 139 1.60 14.99 18.89
C LYS A 139 0.08 15.01 18.77
N THR A 140 -0.48 16.13 18.33
CA THR A 140 -1.92 16.37 18.31
C THR A 140 -2.28 16.96 16.96
N ALA A 141 -3.49 16.70 16.47
CA ALA A 141 -3.99 17.22 15.19
C ALA A 141 -3.80 18.75 15.06
N ASN A 142 -3.98 19.50 16.16
CA ASN A 142 -3.75 20.95 16.19
C ASN A 142 -2.27 21.32 15.96
N ASN A 143 -1.30 20.51 16.43
CA ASN A 143 0.12 20.76 16.17
C ASN A 143 0.43 20.56 14.68
N TYR A 144 -0.15 19.53 14.06
CA TYR A 144 -0.03 19.30 12.61
C TYR A 144 -0.67 20.44 11.82
N TRP A 145 -1.84 20.92 12.25
CA TRP A 145 -2.49 22.08 11.63
C TRP A 145 -1.60 23.33 11.71
N LYS A 146 -1.12 23.68 12.90
CA LYS A 146 -0.21 24.83 13.11
C LYS A 146 1.09 24.69 12.32
N PHE A 147 1.59 23.46 12.16
CA PHE A 147 2.77 23.20 11.34
C PHE A 147 2.53 23.50 9.85
N CYS A 148 1.32 23.22 9.36
CA CYS A 148 0.96 23.43 7.96
C CYS A 148 0.48 24.85 7.68
N PHE A 149 -0.43 25.38 8.50
CA PHE A 149 -1.13 26.63 8.23
C PHE A 149 -0.62 27.79 9.10
N GLY A 150 0.13 27.53 10.16
CA GLY A 150 0.55 28.54 11.13
C GLY A 150 -0.47 28.74 12.25
N ASP A 151 -0.16 29.68 13.16
CA ASP A 151 -0.97 29.95 14.35
C ASP A 151 -2.16 30.89 14.08
N ASP A 152 -2.13 31.63 12.96
CA ASP A 152 -3.11 32.66 12.64
C ASP A 152 -4.43 32.10 12.10
N ILE A 153 -4.43 30.85 11.63
CA ILE A 153 -5.60 30.21 11.03
C ILE A 153 -6.26 29.29 12.05
N PRO A 154 -7.53 29.56 12.46
CA PRO A 154 -8.22 28.71 13.42
C PRO A 154 -8.38 27.28 12.88
N PHE A 155 -8.17 26.30 13.76
CA PHE A 155 -8.29 24.88 13.45
C PHE A 155 -9.67 24.57 12.83
N GLN A 156 -9.68 23.88 11.69
CA GLN A 156 -10.90 23.50 10.95
C GLN A 156 -11.74 24.68 10.40
N SER A 157 -11.14 25.87 10.26
CA SER A 157 -11.69 26.94 9.41
C SER A 157 -11.70 26.51 7.93
N PRO A 158 -12.57 27.08 7.07
CA PRO A 158 -12.37 26.99 5.63
C PRO A 158 -10.91 27.26 5.29
N LEU A 159 -10.33 26.39 4.46
CA LEU A 159 -8.91 26.50 4.13
C LEU A 159 -8.64 27.83 3.44
N PRO A 160 -7.48 28.47 3.70
CA PRO A 160 -7.10 29.67 2.99
C PRO A 160 -7.02 29.36 1.50
N SER A 161 -7.68 30.16 0.67
CA SER A 161 -7.25 30.35 -0.70
C SER A 161 -5.91 31.05 -0.63
N LEU A 162 -4.82 30.39 -1.04
CA LEU A 162 -3.59 31.12 -1.34
C LEU A 162 -3.91 31.96 -2.58
N GLU A 163 -4.37 33.18 -2.37
CA GLU A 163 -4.13 34.22 -3.35
C GLU A 163 -2.61 34.40 -3.32
N ILE A 164 -1.96 34.06 -4.44
CA ILE A 164 -0.52 34.29 -4.64
C ILE A 164 -0.36 35.81 -4.79
N ASP A 165 -0.61 36.56 -3.71
CA ASP A 165 -0.33 37.98 -3.66
C ASP A 165 1.06 38.12 -3.04
N ASP A 166 2.00 38.45 -3.93
CA ASP A 166 3.41 38.62 -3.64
C ASP A 166 3.58 39.66 -2.52
N GLN A 167 3.84 39.20 -1.29
CA GLN A 167 5.03 39.59 -0.49
C GLN A 167 4.92 39.39 1.03
N GLN A 168 3.76 39.14 1.66
CA GLN A 168 3.70 39.21 3.14
C GLN A 168 2.91 38.13 3.89
N GLN A 169 2.08 37.30 3.24
CA GLN A 169 1.48 36.13 3.90
C GLN A 169 2.41 34.91 3.85
N THR A 170 3.31 34.93 4.85
CA THR A 170 3.96 33.78 5.51
C THR A 170 4.73 32.78 4.63
N GLN A 171 5.96 33.14 4.26
CA GLN A 171 7.07 32.17 4.02
C GLN A 171 7.14 31.04 5.07
N ASN A 172 6.64 31.28 6.28
CA ASN A 172 6.61 30.33 7.38
C ASN A 172 5.54 29.22 7.24
N SER A 173 4.52 29.42 6.38
CA SER A 173 3.42 28.45 6.22
C SER A 173 3.70 27.44 5.12
N LEU A 174 4.48 27.73 4.07
CA LEU A 174 4.72 26.78 2.97
C LEU A 174 5.54 25.53 3.39
N PRO A 175 5.42 24.40 2.66
CA PRO A 175 6.18 23.18 2.92
C PRO A 175 7.61 23.27 2.36
N THR A 176 8.47 24.04 3.04
CA THR A 176 9.88 24.16 2.66
C THR A 176 10.63 22.84 2.92
N MET A 177 11.63 22.53 2.11
CA MET A 177 12.50 21.36 2.27
C MET A 177 13.02 21.20 3.71
N THR A 178 13.48 22.29 4.34
CA THR A 178 13.94 22.27 5.74
C THR A 178 12.86 21.83 6.71
N LYS A 179 11.59 22.26 6.53
CA LYS A 179 10.46 21.85 7.38
C LYS A 179 10.18 20.37 7.22
N MET A 180 10.10 19.89 5.99
CA MET A 180 9.79 18.49 5.68
C MET A 180 10.88 17.54 6.19
N ILE A 181 12.15 17.93 6.17
CA ILE A 181 13.26 17.14 6.73
C ILE A 181 13.17 16.99 8.26
N THR A 182 12.48 17.89 8.97
CA THR A 182 12.30 17.76 10.44
C THR A 182 11.25 16.71 10.84
N LEU A 183 10.48 16.21 9.88
CA LEU A 183 9.45 15.20 10.14
C LEU A 183 10.06 13.80 10.09
N THR A 184 9.67 12.96 11.04
CA THR A 184 10.00 11.53 11.03
C THR A 184 9.02 10.77 10.12
N GLN A 185 9.36 9.55 9.71
CA GLN A 185 8.46 8.72 8.89
C GLN A 185 7.07 8.48 9.53
N PRO A 186 6.96 8.20 10.85
CA PRO A 186 5.65 8.15 11.50
C PRO A 186 4.89 9.48 11.45
N GLN A 187 5.58 10.62 11.58
CA GLN A 187 4.92 11.93 11.50
C GLN A 187 4.44 12.26 10.09
N LEU A 188 5.15 11.81 9.05
CA LEU A 188 4.70 11.93 7.66
C LEU A 188 3.45 11.09 7.41
N HIS A 189 3.37 9.90 8.01
CA HIS A 189 2.19 9.05 7.95
C HIS A 189 0.98 9.68 8.64
N ASP A 190 1.15 10.17 9.88
CA ASP A 190 0.12 10.91 10.61
C ASP A 190 -0.34 12.16 9.83
N LEU A 191 0.62 12.88 9.23
CA LEU A 191 0.32 14.08 8.44
C LEU A 191 -0.56 13.74 7.23
N LEU A 192 -0.26 12.67 6.48
CA LEU A 192 -1.13 12.23 5.38
C LEU A 192 -2.56 11.93 5.85
N GLN A 193 -2.72 11.30 7.02
CA GLN A 193 -4.05 11.02 7.57
C GLN A 193 -4.80 12.32 7.88
N HIS A 194 -4.13 13.27 8.51
CA HIS A 194 -4.70 14.58 8.80
C HIS A 194 -5.05 15.37 7.53
N GLU A 195 -4.21 15.32 6.50
CA GLU A 195 -4.48 15.96 5.20
C GLU A 195 -5.77 15.41 4.56
N ILE A 196 -6.02 14.10 4.63
CA ILE A 196 -7.27 13.48 4.16
C ILE A 196 -8.46 14.02 4.95
N ASP A 197 -8.35 14.11 6.27
CA ASP A 197 -9.44 14.61 7.13
C ASP A 197 -9.71 16.09 6.86
N TRP A 198 -8.67 16.91 6.68
CA TRP A 198 -8.80 18.32 6.34
C TRP A 198 -9.42 18.51 4.96
N LEU A 199 -9.03 17.70 3.97
CA LEU A 199 -9.62 17.71 2.64
C LEU A 199 -11.14 17.43 2.68
N LYS A 200 -11.57 16.50 3.54
CA LYS A 200 -12.99 16.16 3.72
C LYS A 200 -13.78 17.23 4.48
N GLN A 201 -13.19 17.82 5.52
CA GLN A 201 -13.87 18.75 6.43
C GLN A 201 -13.87 20.19 5.92
N CYS A 202 -12.73 20.65 5.40
CA CYS A 202 -12.48 22.05 5.08
C CYS A 202 -12.48 22.33 3.56
N GLY A 203 -12.52 21.27 2.74
CA GLY A 203 -12.44 21.36 1.28
C GLY A 203 -11.00 21.28 0.76
N CYS A 204 -10.80 21.60 -0.51
CA CYS A 204 -9.47 21.64 -1.13
C CYS A 204 -8.93 23.06 -1.20
N SER A 205 -7.63 23.20 -0.98
CA SER A 205 -6.88 24.43 -1.27
C SER A 205 -5.54 24.08 -1.89
N ILE A 206 -4.95 25.04 -2.60
CA ILE A 206 -3.62 24.86 -3.19
C ILE A 206 -2.55 24.71 -2.11
N HIS A 207 -2.74 25.30 -0.93
CA HIS A 207 -1.84 25.11 0.22
C HIS A 207 -1.82 23.65 0.68
N LEU A 208 -3.00 23.05 0.82
CA LEU A 208 -3.13 21.65 1.19
C LEU A 208 -2.52 20.74 0.10
N ALA A 209 -2.73 21.07 -1.18
CA ALA A 209 -2.10 20.35 -2.28
C ALA A 209 -0.56 20.40 -2.22
N LEU A 210 0.03 21.58 -1.98
CA LEU A 210 1.49 21.72 -1.83
C LEU A 210 2.02 20.86 -0.68
N TYR A 211 1.31 20.84 0.45
CA TYR A 211 1.66 19.99 1.58
C TYR A 211 1.56 18.51 1.24
N THR A 212 0.46 18.06 0.64
CA THR A 212 0.34 16.66 0.21
C THR A 212 1.44 16.26 -0.77
N PHE A 213 1.76 17.12 -1.73
CA PHE A 213 2.88 16.86 -2.64
C PHE A 213 4.21 16.71 -1.89
N ALA A 214 4.53 17.65 -1.00
CA ALA A 214 5.76 17.62 -0.22
C ALA A 214 5.81 16.41 0.72
N THR A 215 4.68 16.02 1.32
CA THR A 215 4.56 14.84 2.17
C THR A 215 4.83 13.57 1.36
N LEU A 216 4.25 13.42 0.16
CA LEU A 216 4.52 12.30 -0.74
C LEU A 216 5.99 12.23 -1.18
N VAL A 217 6.64 13.38 -1.43
CA VAL A 217 8.08 13.44 -1.73
C VAL A 217 8.90 12.89 -0.56
N ALA A 218 8.56 13.28 0.67
CA ALA A 218 9.34 12.97 1.87
C ALA A 218 9.19 11.53 2.40
N ILE A 219 8.13 10.81 2.02
CA ILE A 219 7.92 9.39 2.40
C ILE A 219 9.03 8.52 1.82
N GLU A 220 9.66 7.66 2.62
CA GLU A 220 10.76 6.80 2.18
C GLU A 220 10.30 5.49 1.51
N LYS A 221 11.17 4.91 0.66
CA LYS A 221 11.02 3.53 0.14
C LYS A 221 12.04 2.63 0.87
N PRO A 222 11.72 1.36 1.21
CA PRO A 222 10.46 0.65 0.94
C PRO A 222 9.31 1.15 1.83
N ILE A 223 8.10 1.16 1.27
CA ILE A 223 6.91 1.70 1.93
C ILE A 223 6.22 0.59 2.72
N ASN A 224 5.89 0.87 3.98
CA ASN A 224 5.10 -0.02 4.82
C ASN A 224 3.66 -0.13 4.27
N GLU A 225 3.05 -1.30 4.36
CA GLU A 225 1.66 -1.56 3.94
C GLU A 225 0.66 -0.56 4.52
N ASP A 226 0.80 -0.16 5.79
CA ASP A 226 -0.06 0.84 6.44
C ASP A 226 0.04 2.22 5.78
N VAL A 227 1.27 2.63 5.44
CA VAL A 227 1.53 3.89 4.74
C VAL A 227 0.99 3.81 3.31
N MET A 228 1.16 2.67 2.64
CA MET A 228 0.62 2.45 1.31
C MET A 228 -0.91 2.51 1.30
N TYR A 229 -1.56 1.90 2.30
CA TYR A 229 -3.00 2.03 2.49
C TYR A 229 -3.42 3.50 2.61
N THR A 230 -2.73 4.30 3.43
CA THR A 230 -3.01 5.73 3.55
C THR A 230 -2.78 6.48 2.24
N ILE A 231 -1.69 6.21 1.50
CA ILE A 231 -1.43 6.80 0.17
C ILE A 231 -2.59 6.49 -0.80
N ARG A 232 -3.10 5.25 -0.80
CA ARG A 232 -4.28 4.89 -1.61
C ARG A 232 -5.51 5.70 -1.20
N GLN A 233 -5.76 5.86 0.09
CA GLN A 233 -6.87 6.68 0.59
C GLN A 233 -6.71 8.16 0.21
N THR A 234 -5.48 8.69 0.22
CA THR A 234 -5.16 10.04 -0.27
C THR A 234 -5.56 10.17 -1.75
N CYS A 235 -5.15 9.22 -2.60
CA CYS A 235 -5.53 9.22 -4.02
C CYS A 235 -7.06 9.23 -4.21
N LEU A 236 -7.78 8.40 -3.47
CA LEU A 236 -9.24 8.34 -3.54
C LEU A 236 -9.90 9.65 -3.11
N ALA A 237 -9.39 10.28 -2.05
CA ALA A 237 -9.89 11.56 -1.59
C ALA A 237 -9.67 12.66 -2.64
N TRP A 238 -8.50 12.73 -3.28
CA TRP A 238 -8.23 13.67 -4.37
C TRP A 238 -9.03 13.36 -5.64
N LYS A 239 -9.29 12.10 -5.98
CA LYS A 239 -10.24 11.74 -7.06
C LYS A 239 -11.64 12.24 -6.77
N GLN A 240 -12.13 12.05 -5.55
CA GLN A 240 -13.44 12.52 -5.15
C GLN A 240 -13.53 14.06 -5.21
N THR A 241 -12.49 14.74 -4.75
CA THR A 241 -12.36 16.21 -4.88
C THR A 241 -12.39 16.63 -6.34
N ARG A 242 -11.59 16.01 -7.21
CA ARG A 242 -11.58 16.29 -8.65
C ARG A 242 -12.98 16.21 -9.27
N MET A 243 -13.74 15.16 -8.94
CA MET A 243 -15.10 14.99 -9.46
C MET A 243 -16.06 16.09 -9.01
N ARG A 244 -15.95 16.56 -7.75
CA ARG A 244 -16.72 17.69 -7.26
C ARG A 244 -16.35 19.00 -7.98
N LEU A 245 -15.07 19.18 -8.28
CA LEU A 245 -14.56 20.35 -8.99
C LEU A 245 -14.95 20.39 -10.47
N ILE A 246 -15.02 19.23 -11.14
CA ILE A 246 -15.42 19.13 -12.56
C ILE A 246 -16.93 19.31 -12.74
N ASN A 247 -17.74 18.79 -11.82
CA ASN A 247 -19.19 18.90 -11.82
C ASN A 247 -19.65 19.75 -10.63
N PRO A 248 -19.38 21.08 -10.63
CA PRO A 248 -19.87 21.95 -9.57
C PRO A 248 -21.40 21.94 -9.60
N ASN A 249 -22.03 22.02 -8.43
CA ASN A 249 -23.48 22.25 -8.36
C ASN A 249 -23.80 23.61 -8.99
N ASP A 250 -25.01 23.78 -9.57
CA ASP A 250 -25.46 24.96 -10.33
C ASP A 250 -25.28 26.34 -9.63
N ASN A 251 -24.92 26.36 -8.34
CA ASN A 251 -24.73 27.57 -7.53
C ASN A 251 -23.26 27.91 -7.21
N GLU A 252 -22.28 27.16 -7.71
CA GLU A 252 -20.85 27.37 -7.41
C GLU A 252 -20.11 28.08 -8.56
N LYS A 253 -19.21 29.02 -8.21
CA LYS A 253 -18.39 29.77 -9.17
C LYS A 253 -17.52 28.84 -10.01
N PRO A 254 -17.16 29.21 -11.26
CA PRO A 254 -16.21 28.46 -12.06
C PRO A 254 -14.92 28.22 -11.27
N VAL A 255 -14.54 26.96 -11.19
CA VAL A 255 -13.44 26.45 -10.37
C VAL A 255 -12.10 26.85 -10.97
N ASP A 256 -11.10 27.08 -10.10
CA ASP A 256 -9.70 27.26 -10.50
C ASP A 256 -9.14 25.99 -11.14
N ASP A 257 -8.86 26.05 -12.44
CA ASP A 257 -8.22 24.99 -13.24
C ASP A 257 -6.94 24.44 -12.58
N SER A 258 -6.26 25.23 -11.76
CA SER A 258 -5.02 24.84 -11.07
C SER A 258 -5.26 23.71 -10.06
N LEU A 259 -6.40 23.71 -9.37
CA LEU A 259 -6.74 22.66 -8.40
C LEU A 259 -7.11 21.35 -9.07
N ILE A 260 -7.79 21.41 -10.22
CA ILE A 260 -8.11 20.21 -11.02
C ILE A 260 -6.80 19.56 -11.48
N LYS A 261 -5.88 20.35 -12.05
CA LYS A 261 -4.54 19.89 -12.44
C LYS A 261 -3.75 19.30 -11.26
N SER A 262 -3.85 19.91 -10.08
CA SER A 262 -3.22 19.37 -8.86
C SER A 262 -3.76 17.99 -8.51
N CYS A 263 -5.07 17.77 -8.64
CA CYS A 263 -5.68 16.45 -8.44
C CYS A 263 -5.12 15.42 -9.44
N ASP A 264 -5.00 15.78 -10.72
CA ASP A 264 -4.48 14.90 -11.76
C ASP A 264 -3.03 14.47 -11.47
N VAL A 265 -2.21 15.40 -10.96
CA VAL A 265 -0.84 15.11 -10.52
C VAL A 265 -0.82 14.08 -9.40
N PHE A 266 -1.69 14.18 -8.38
CA PHE A 266 -1.74 13.20 -7.29
C PHE A 266 -2.17 11.81 -7.76
N VAL A 267 -3.21 11.75 -8.60
CA VAL A 267 -3.69 10.48 -9.16
C VAL A 267 -2.59 9.84 -9.99
N CYS A 268 -1.87 10.63 -10.80
CA CYS A 268 -0.76 10.15 -11.60
C CYS A 268 0.41 9.62 -10.74
N ILE A 269 0.88 10.41 -9.77
CA ILE A 269 2.00 10.02 -8.90
C ILE A 269 1.64 8.76 -8.11
N ILE A 270 0.47 8.72 -7.48
CA ILE A 270 0.06 7.57 -6.67
C ILE A 270 -0.17 6.34 -7.54
N GLY A 271 -0.86 6.50 -8.67
CA GLY A 271 -1.17 5.42 -9.58
C GLY A 271 0.08 4.78 -10.21
N ARG A 272 1.05 5.60 -10.66
CA ARG A 272 2.21 5.12 -11.42
C ARG A 272 3.50 5.09 -10.64
N TYR A 273 3.87 6.18 -9.96
CA TYR A 273 5.15 6.25 -9.26
C TYR A 273 5.18 5.36 -8.00
N PHE A 274 4.06 5.25 -7.30
CA PHE A 274 3.88 4.35 -6.16
C PHE A 274 3.30 2.97 -6.54
N GLY A 275 3.08 2.71 -7.83
CA GLY A 275 2.69 1.40 -8.37
C GLY A 275 1.25 0.98 -8.09
N GLN A 276 0.37 1.90 -7.71
CA GLN A 276 -1.06 1.63 -7.47
C GLN A 276 -1.87 1.74 -8.77
N PHE A 277 -1.53 0.93 -9.77
CA PHE A 277 -2.07 1.06 -11.13
C PHE A 277 -3.60 0.93 -11.21
N ASP A 278 -4.23 0.23 -10.27
CA ASP A 278 -5.68 0.13 -10.15
C ASP A 278 -6.35 1.49 -9.87
N LEU A 279 -5.59 2.46 -9.35
CA LEU A 279 -6.03 3.82 -9.08
C LEU A 279 -5.58 4.81 -10.16
N ALA A 280 -4.76 4.42 -11.14
CA ALA A 280 -4.32 5.33 -12.19
C ALA A 280 -5.47 5.68 -13.16
N ASP A 281 -5.38 6.83 -13.82
CA ASP A 281 -6.29 7.14 -14.92
C ASP A 281 -5.80 6.47 -16.21
N THR A 282 -6.68 5.70 -16.82
CA THR A 282 -6.46 5.00 -18.08
C THR A 282 -6.93 5.90 -19.23
N SER A 283 -5.98 6.48 -19.97
CA SER A 283 -6.25 6.99 -21.32
C SER A 283 -6.13 5.80 -22.28
N ASP A 284 -7.25 5.37 -22.84
CA ASP A 284 -7.27 4.50 -24.03
C ASP A 284 -6.99 5.33 -25.29
#